data_AF-A0AA43S2F0-F1
#
_entry.id   AF-A0AA43S2F0-F1
#
_cell.length_a   1.000
_cell.length_b   1.000
_cell.length_c   1.000
_cell.angle_alpha   90.00
_cell.angle_beta   90.00
_cell.angle_gamma   90.00
#
_symmetry.space_group_name_H-M   'P 1'
#
loop_
_entity.id
_entity.type
_entity.pdbx_description
1 polymer ?
#
loop_
_entity_poly.entity_id
_entity_poly.type
_entity_poly.pdbx_seq_one_letter_code
_entity_poly.pdbx_strand_id
1 'polypeptide(L)' 'MTDYKHVESSHWTPEQIADHCKVIGADKPQARSTYKDYTITAPQLGHNNKPMRKGGESW' A
#
# COMPACT_ATOMS: atom_id res chain seq x y z
N MET A 1 10.97 -13.42 -23.06
CA MET A 1 11.92 -12.80 -22.11
C MET A 1 12.12 -11.37 -22.55
N THR A 2 11.89 -10.39 -21.69
CA THR A 2 12.09 -8.97 -22.04
C THR A 2 13.59 -8.68 -22.11
N ASP A 3 14.09 -8.25 -23.26
CA ASP A 3 15.48 -7.85 -23.47
C ASP A 3 15.80 -6.58 -22.68
N TYR A 4 16.37 -6.72 -21.48
CA TYR A 4 16.81 -5.61 -20.62
C TYR A 4 18.03 -4.84 -21.18
N LYS A 5 18.48 -5.14 -22.40
CA LYS A 5 19.74 -4.65 -22.98
C LYS A 5 19.72 -3.15 -23.32
N HIS A 6 18.54 -2.54 -23.35
CA HIS A 6 18.32 -1.12 -23.63
C HIS A 6 17.47 -0.43 -22.55
N VAL A 7 17.72 -0.74 -21.27
CA VAL A 7 17.19 0.08 -20.18
C VAL A 7 18.09 1.31 -20.03
N GLU A 8 17.60 2.44 -20.53
CA GLU A 8 18.17 3.75 -20.25
C GLU A 8 18.00 4.02 -18.74
N SER A 9 19.09 3.89 -17.98
CA SER A 9 19.11 4.23 -16.56
C SER A 9 19.70 5.62 -16.38
N SER A 10 18.90 6.53 -15.82
CA SER A 10 19.34 7.87 -15.44
C SER A 10 19.51 7.93 -13.93
N HIS A 11 20.62 8.51 -13.46
CA HIS A 11 20.84 8.78 -12.05
C HIS A 11 20.21 10.13 -11.69
N TRP A 12 19.32 10.14 -10.71
CA TRP A 12 18.69 11.37 -10.23
C TRP A 12 19.46 11.95 -9.05
N THR A 13 19.61 13.26 -9.02
CA THR A 13 20.13 13.96 -7.84
C THR A 13 19.10 13.93 -6.71
N PRO A 14 19.52 14.04 -5.44
CA PRO A 14 18.59 14.09 -4.31
C PRO A 14 17.55 15.23 -4.43
N GLU A 15 17.92 16.35 -5.06
CA GLU A 15 17.00 17.47 -5.31
C GLU A 15 15.92 17.11 -6.33
N GLN A 16 16.28 16.39 -7.41
CA GLN A 16 15.33 15.89 -8.41
C GLN A 16 14.37 14.86 -7.82
N ILE A 17 14.85 14.00 -6.93
CA ILE A 17 14.01 13.03 -6.22
C ILE A 17 13.00 13.77 -5.32
N ALA A 18 13.46 14.78 -4.58
CA ALA A 18 12.58 15.56 -3.70
C ALA A 18 11.50 16.32 -4.47
N ASP A 19 11.85 16.94 -5.60
CA ASP A 19 10.88 17.62 -6.47
C ASP A 19 9.85 16.65 -7.05
N HIS A 20 10.32 15.51 -7.58
CA HIS A 20 9.44 14.48 -8.10
C HIS A 20 8.49 13.91 -7.03
N CYS A 21 8.99 13.66 -5.81
CA CYS A 21 8.17 13.22 -4.68
C CYS A 21 7.06 14.22 -4.33
N LYS A 22 7.30 15.53 -4.46
CA LYS A 22 6.26 16.56 -4.28
C LYS A 22 5.22 16.50 -5.39
N VAL A 23 5.65 16.35 -6.64
CA VAL A 23 4.73 16.28 -7.81
C VAL A 23 3.78 15.09 -7.69
N ILE A 24 4.28 13.91 -7.31
CA ILE A 24 3.45 12.70 -7.17
C ILE A 24 2.69 12.61 -5.84
N GLY A 25 2.81 13.62 -4.96
CA GLY A 25 2.18 13.64 -3.65
C GLY A 25 2.75 12.62 -2.65
N ALA A 26 3.94 12.07 -2.91
CA ALA A 26 4.66 11.15 -2.02
C ALA A 26 5.62 11.87 -1.06
N ASP A 27 5.64 13.22 -1.06
CA ASP A 27 6.38 14.06 -0.11
C ASP A 27 6.08 13.71 1.36
N LYS A 28 4.87 13.22 1.63
CA LYS A 28 4.43 12.87 2.98
C LYS A 28 3.96 11.42 3.02
N PRO A 29 4.20 10.71 4.14
CA PRO A 29 3.59 9.41 4.35
C PRO A 29 2.07 9.56 4.17
N GLN A 30 1.47 8.64 3.42
CA GLN A 30 0.02 8.60 3.24
C GLN A 30 -0.62 8.62 4.62
N ALA A 31 -1.62 9.49 4.81
CA ALA A 31 -2.37 9.53 6.05
C ALA A 31 -2.85 8.11 6.36
N ARG A 32 -2.47 7.58 7.53
CA ARG A 32 -2.92 6.26 7.95
C ARG A 32 -4.44 6.25 7.87
N SER A 33 -4.99 5.42 6.99
CA SER A 33 -6.45 5.27 6.90
C SER A 33 -6.96 4.91 8.29
N THR A 34 -7.77 5.79 8.87
CA THR A 34 -8.46 5.52 10.14
C THR A 34 -9.58 4.50 9.92
N TYR A 35 -10.01 4.33 8.67
CA TYR A 35 -10.91 3.27 8.27
C TYR A 35 -10.13 1.97 8.25
N LYS A 36 -10.42 1.10 9.21
CA LYS A 36 -10.06 -0.31 9.13
C LYS A 36 -10.74 -0.85 7.88
N ASP A 37 -9.95 -1.09 6.84
CA ASP A 37 -10.42 -1.74 5.64
C ASP A 37 -10.77 -3.20 6.00
N TYR A 38 -12.04 -3.43 6.34
CA TYR A 38 -12.58 -4.78 6.55
C TYR A 38 -12.80 -5.52 5.23
N THR A 39 -12.40 -4.91 4.12
CA THR A 39 -12.47 -5.44 2.75
C THR A 39 -11.40 -6.51 2.49
N ILE A 40 -10.45 -6.68 3.41
CA ILE A 40 -9.62 -7.89 3.49
C ILE A 40 -10.53 -9.12 3.49
N THR A 41 -10.43 -9.92 2.41
CA THR A 41 -11.17 -11.19 2.22
C THR A 41 -10.71 -12.29 3.15
N ALA A 42 -9.52 -12.14 3.76
CA ALA A 42 -9.05 -13.06 4.78
C ALA A 42 -9.84 -12.89 6.09
N PRO A 43 -10.21 -13.99 6.76
CA PRO A 43 -10.90 -13.94 8.04
C PRO A 43 -10.03 -13.20 9.06
N GLN A 44 -10.56 -12.12 9.62
CA GLN A 44 -9.86 -11.35 10.64
C GLN A 44 -9.96 -12.10 11.97
N LEU A 45 -8.82 -12.31 12.62
CA LEU A 45 -8.79 -12.84 13.98
C LEU A 45 -9.09 -11.70 14.97
N GLY A 46 -10.10 -11.91 15.80
CA GLY A 46 -10.42 -11.07 16.94
C GLY A 46 -9.65 -11.46 18.19
N HIS A 47 -10.06 -10.90 19.33
CA HIS A 47 -9.45 -11.19 20.62
C HIS A 47 -9.50 -12.71 20.90
N ASN A 48 -8.37 -13.27 21.32
CA ASN A 48 -8.14 -14.71 21.54
C ASN A 48 -8.08 -15.58 20.27
N ASN A 49 -7.60 -15.03 19.14
CA ASN A 49 -7.46 -15.76 17.85
C ASN A 49 -8.78 -16.38 17.35
N LYS A 50 -9.91 -15.79 17.72
CA LYS A 50 -11.22 -16.24 17.23
C LYS A 50 -11.60 -15.44 16.01
N PRO A 51 -12.07 -16.06 14.91
CA PRO A 51 -12.50 -15.30 13.74
C PRO A 51 -13.62 -14.34 14.12
N MET A 52 -13.49 -13.07 13.71
CA MET A 52 -14.53 -12.07 13.88
C MET A 52 -15.65 -12.34 12.87
N ARG A 53 -16.88 -12.49 13.37
CA ARG A 53 -18.08 -12.61 12.53
C ARG A 53 -18.25 -11.36 11.67
N LYS A 54 -18.40 -11.51 10.35
CA LYS A 54 -18.93 -10.40 9.52
C LYS A 54 -20.45 -10.34 9.71
N GLY A 55 -21.04 -9.15 9.70
CA GLY A 55 -22.50 -9.04 9.77
C GLY A 55 -23.15 -9.78 8.59
N GLY A 56 -23.96 -10.80 8.87
CA GLY A 56 -24.72 -11.57 7.87
C GLY A 56 -24.60 -13.11 7.95
N GLU A 57 -23.69 -13.65 8.75
CA GLU A 57 -23.52 -15.09 8.94
C GLU A 57 -24.39 -15.59 10.11
N SER A 58 -25.51 -16.25 9.78
CA SER A 58 -26.30 -17.08 10.69
C SER A 58 -26.00 -18.55 10.41
N TRP A 59 -26.00 -19.37 11.46
CA TRP A 59 -25.74 -20.83 11.43
C TRP A 59 -26.59 -21.58 10.39
#